data_AF-A0A7W1I4H5-F1
#
_entry.id   AF-A0A7W1I4H5-F1
#
_cell.length_a   1.000
_cell.length_b   1.000
_cell.length_c   1.000
_cell.angle_alpha   90.00
_cell.angle_beta   90.00
_cell.angle_gamma   90.00
#
_symmetry.space_group_name_H-M   'P 1'
#
loop_
_entity.id
_entity.type
_entity.pdbx_description
1 polymer ?
#
loop_
_entity_poly.entity_id
_entity_poly.type
_entity_poly.pdbx_seq_one_letter_code
_entity_poly.pdbx_strand_id
1 'polypeptide(L)'
;MIEKLVARAVVNVFNRHFTISELVPLIERFEEQGLEAVVGELIPSGAHGELVHAVPELRGAIARLDAGESAAGIASATEFVLEGLHLNRRLNKERRGGGVRYAR
;
A
#
# COMPACT_ATOMS: atom_id res chain seq x y z
N MET A 1 -20.05 -10.93 -0.90
CA MET A 1 -20.19 -10.88 0.58
C MET A 1 -18.81 -10.98 1.25
N ILE A 2 -17.98 -11.96 0.86
CA ILE A 2 -16.61 -12.15 1.37
C ILE A 2 -15.73 -10.90 1.16
N GLU A 3 -15.72 -10.30 -0.03
CA GLU A 3 -14.86 -9.14 -0.32
C GLU A 3 -15.12 -7.95 0.61
N LYS A 4 -16.38 -7.69 0.97
CA LYS A 4 -16.74 -6.63 1.92
C LYS A 4 -16.23 -6.93 3.34
N LEU A 5 -16.23 -8.21 3.73
CA LEU A 5 -15.67 -8.64 5.02
C LEU A 5 -14.15 -8.50 5.02
N VAL A 6 -13.48 -8.90 3.93
CA VAL A 6 -12.03 -8.73 3.79
C VAL A 6 -11.66 -7.25 3.82
N ALA A 7 -12.32 -6.40 3.03
CA ALA A 7 -12.09 -4.96 3.05
C ALA A 7 -12.29 -4.36 4.46
N ARG A 8 -13.34 -4.81 5.17
CA ARG A 8 -13.56 -4.38 6.56
C ARG A 8 -12.44 -4.84 7.50
N ALA A 9 -11.95 -6.07 7.34
CA ALA A 9 -10.84 -6.60 8.13
C ALA A 9 -9.56 -5.81 7.85
N VAL A 10 -9.24 -5.55 6.58
CA VAL A 10 -8.07 -4.76 6.17
C VAL A 10 -8.10 -3.37 6.80
N VAL A 11 -9.19 -2.61 6.61
CA VAL A 11 -9.25 -1.25 7.17
C VAL A 11 -9.22 -1.25 8.71
N ASN A 12 -9.81 -2.26 9.35
CA ASN A 12 -9.77 -2.39 10.80
C ASN A 12 -8.37 -2.70 11.33
N VAL A 13 -7.61 -3.59 10.67
CA VAL A 13 -6.22 -3.87 11.05
C VAL A 13 -5.35 -2.66 10.74
N PHE A 14 -5.54 -2.03 9.58
CA PHE A 14 -4.77 -0.85 9.19
C PHE A 14 -4.94 0.28 10.22
N ASN A 15 -6.18 0.55 10.65
CA ASN A 15 -6.46 1.59 11.65
C ASN A 15 -5.97 1.24 13.07
N ARG A 16 -5.53 0.00 13.34
CA ARG A 16 -4.83 -0.35 14.60
C ARG A 16 -3.35 -0.03 14.52
N HIS A 17 -2.76 -0.14 13.34
CA HIS A 17 -1.35 0.17 13.12
C HIS A 17 -1.13 1.63 12.79
N PHE A 18 -2.12 2.30 12.15
CA PHE A 18 -1.94 3.62 11.59
C PHE A 18 -3.05 4.64 11.86
N THR A 19 -2.66 5.91 11.86
CA THR A 19 -3.54 7.08 11.73
C THR A 19 -3.29 7.78 10.40
N ILE A 20 -4.31 8.37 9.78
CA ILE A 20 -4.12 9.06 8.49
C ILE A 20 -3.19 10.27 8.62
N SER A 21 -3.20 10.96 9.75
CA SER A 21 -2.33 12.10 10.02
C SER A 21 -0.84 11.76 9.94
N GLU A 22 -0.43 10.56 10.34
CA GLU A 22 0.99 10.18 10.29
C GLU A 22 1.44 9.77 8.89
N LEU A 23 0.50 9.43 8.00
CA LEU A 23 0.75 9.03 6.62
C LEU A 23 0.62 10.20 5.65
N VAL A 24 0.36 11.42 6.13
CA VAL A 24 0.27 12.63 5.31
C VAL A 24 1.49 12.77 4.37
N PRO A 25 2.74 12.61 4.83
CA PRO A 25 3.90 12.71 3.93
C PRO A 25 3.86 11.69 2.78
N LEU A 26 3.47 10.44 3.06
CA LEU A 26 3.32 9.42 2.02
C LEU A 26 2.20 9.81 1.04
N ILE A 27 1.09 10.30 1.56
CA ILE A 27 -0.06 10.70 0.76
C ILE A 27 0.30 11.88 -0.16
N GLU A 28 1.10 12.85 0.31
CA GLU A 28 1.61 13.98 -0.47
C GLU A 28 2.47 13.51 -1.66
N ARG A 29 3.22 12.40 -1.53
CA ARG A 29 3.94 11.80 -2.68
C ARG A 29 3.00 11.44 -3.83
N PHE A 30 1.80 10.93 -3.52
CA PHE A 30 0.78 10.62 -4.53
C PHE A 30 0.09 11.89 -5.07
N GLU A 31 -0.16 12.89 -4.22
CA GLU A 31 -0.84 14.13 -4.62
C GLU A 31 0.06 15.07 -5.44
N GLU A 32 1.24 15.39 -4.93
CA GLU A 32 2.07 16.47 -5.44
C GLU A 32 3.06 15.98 -6.50
N GLN A 33 3.55 14.76 -6.34
CA GLN A 33 4.59 14.20 -7.21
C GLN A 33 4.04 13.18 -8.21
N GLY A 34 2.72 12.94 -8.19
CA GLY A 34 2.06 12.02 -9.11
C GLY A 34 2.55 10.59 -9.00
N LEU A 35 2.99 10.16 -7.80
CA LEU A 35 3.42 8.78 -7.58
C LEU A 35 2.29 7.81 -7.97
N GLU A 36 2.66 6.75 -8.67
CA GLU A 36 1.78 5.62 -8.96
C GLU A 36 2.43 4.35 -8.45
N ALA A 37 1.64 3.51 -7.77
CA ALA A 37 2.10 2.21 -7.30
C ALA A 37 1.35 1.10 -8.02
N VAL A 38 2.08 0.21 -8.69
CA VAL A 38 1.51 -0.98 -9.34
C VAL A 38 1.93 -2.22 -8.56
N VAL A 39 0.95 -3.03 -8.18
CA VAL A 39 1.11 -4.23 -7.35
C VAL A 39 0.26 -5.39 -7.90
N GLY A 40 0.41 -6.60 -7.37
CA GLY A 40 -0.40 -7.76 -7.73
C GLY A 40 0.41 -8.98 -8.18
N GLU A 41 -0.30 -10.08 -8.44
CA GLU A 41 0.27 -11.41 -8.68
C GLU A 41 1.20 -11.50 -9.89
N LEU A 42 0.95 -10.69 -10.92
CA LEU A 42 1.79 -10.64 -12.13
C LEU A 42 2.95 -9.64 -12.01
N ILE A 43 3.08 -8.95 -10.87
CA ILE A 43 4.17 -8.01 -10.63
C ILE A 43 5.32 -8.77 -9.94
N PRO A 44 6.54 -8.77 -10.52
CA PRO A 44 7.69 -9.40 -9.90
C PRO A 44 7.94 -8.80 -8.51
N SER A 45 8.23 -9.65 -7.52
CA SER A 45 8.40 -9.19 -6.14
C SER A 45 9.48 -8.10 -5.98
N GLY A 46 10.50 -8.11 -6.85
CA GLY A 46 11.54 -7.08 -6.89
C GLY A 46 11.04 -5.66 -7.18
N ALA A 47 9.95 -5.50 -7.95
CA ALA A 47 9.39 -4.20 -8.27
C ALA A 47 8.83 -3.46 -7.04
N HIS A 48 8.36 -4.21 -6.02
CA HIS A 48 7.98 -3.61 -4.74
C HIS A 48 9.19 -3.08 -3.98
N GLY A 49 10.33 -3.76 -4.08
CA GLY A 49 11.59 -3.31 -3.48
C GLY A 49 12.05 -1.97 -4.06
N GLU A 50 11.94 -1.80 -5.37
CA GLU A 50 12.25 -0.53 -6.06
C GLU A 50 11.32 0.60 -5.59
N LEU A 51 10.01 0.35 -5.52
CA LEU A 51 9.03 1.33 -5.01
C LEU A 51 9.34 1.74 -3.57
N VAL A 52 9.61 0.78 -2.69
CA VAL A 52 9.96 1.00 -1.28
C VAL A 52 11.32 1.68 -1.12
N HIS A 53 12.24 1.54 -2.08
CA HIS A 53 13.47 2.29 -2.12
C HIS A 53 13.28 3.74 -2.57
N ALA A 54 12.39 3.97 -3.54
CA ALA A 54 12.10 5.30 -4.06
C ALA A 54 11.24 6.16 -3.12
N VAL A 55 10.50 5.54 -2.19
CA VAL A 55 9.53 6.21 -1.32
C VAL A 55 9.83 5.91 0.16
N PRO A 56 10.70 6.70 0.82
CA PRO A 56 11.09 6.50 2.21
C PRO A 56 9.90 6.48 3.19
N GLU A 57 8.85 7.26 2.92
CA GLU A 57 7.64 7.32 3.74
C GLU A 57 6.88 5.98 3.70
N LEU A 58 6.85 5.33 2.54
CA LEU A 58 6.28 3.98 2.40
C LEU A 58 7.13 2.95 3.13
N ARG A 59 8.47 3.04 3.01
CA ARG A 59 9.40 2.20 3.76
C ARG A 59 9.18 2.30 5.27
N GLY A 60 9.03 3.52 5.78
CA GLY A 60 8.73 3.76 7.20
C GLY A 60 7.39 3.15 7.62
N ALA A 61 6.36 3.24 6.78
CA ALA A 61 5.07 2.63 7.06
C ALA A 61 5.16 1.09 7.11
N ILE A 62 5.78 0.44 6.12
CA ILE A 62 5.86 -1.02 6.10
C ILE A 62 6.73 -1.61 7.21
N ALA A 63 7.75 -0.88 7.68
CA ALA A 63 8.63 -1.33 8.76
C ALA A 63 7.87 -1.53 10.09
N ARG A 64 6.73 -0.87 10.27
CA ARG A 64 5.86 -1.01 11.45
C ARG A 64 5.02 -2.29 11.47
N LEU A 65 4.94 -3.00 10.34
CA LEU A 65 4.06 -4.17 10.17
C LEU A 65 4.73 -5.51 10.50
N ASP A 66 6.04 -5.51 10.80
CA ASP A 66 6.82 -6.71 11.13
C ASP A 66 6.60 -7.88 10.14
N ALA A 67 6.50 -7.56 8.85
CA ALA A 67 6.23 -8.53 7.78
C ALA A 67 7.49 -9.31 7.33
N GLY A 68 8.60 -9.13 8.03
CA GLY A 68 9.92 -9.62 7.64
C GLY A 68 10.54 -8.89 6.44
N GLU A 69 11.79 -9.24 6.13
CA GLU A 69 12.59 -8.57 5.09
C GLU A 69 12.60 -9.32 3.74
N SER A 70 11.87 -10.44 3.65
CA SER A 70 11.74 -11.16 2.39
C SER A 70 11.00 -10.32 1.35
N ALA A 71 11.29 -10.53 0.06
CA ALA A 71 10.62 -9.83 -1.03
C ALA A 71 9.09 -10.00 -0.98
N ALA A 72 8.60 -11.19 -0.59
CA ALA A 72 7.18 -11.46 -0.41
C ALA A 72 6.57 -10.70 0.78
N GLY A 73 7.31 -10.58 1.88
CA GLY A 73 6.91 -9.80 3.06
C GLY A 73 6.81 -8.32 2.74
N ILE A 74 7.82 -7.76 2.07
CA ILE A 74 7.84 -6.37 1.61
C ILE A 74 6.68 -6.10 0.65
N ALA A 75 6.44 -6.99 -0.32
CA ALA A 75 5.31 -6.88 -1.25
C ALA A 75 3.97 -6.87 -0.50
N SER A 76 3.76 -7.83 0.40
CA SER A 76 2.52 -7.96 1.17
C SER A 76 2.26 -6.74 2.06
N ALA A 77 3.29 -6.25 2.76
CA ALA A 77 3.20 -5.05 3.58
C ALA A 77 2.91 -3.80 2.75
N THR A 78 3.54 -3.68 1.57
CA THR A 78 3.29 -2.59 0.63
C THR A 78 1.84 -2.60 0.16
N GLU A 79 1.34 -3.75 -0.29
CA GLU A 79 -0.06 -3.90 -0.71
C GLU A 79 -1.04 -3.57 0.40
N PHE A 80 -0.75 -3.99 1.63
CA PHE A 80 -1.59 -3.70 2.79
C PHE A 80 -1.67 -2.20 3.11
N VAL A 81 -0.54 -1.48 3.09
CA VAL A 81 -0.52 -0.02 3.33
C VAL A 81 -1.31 0.71 2.25
N LEU A 82 -1.09 0.38 0.97
CA LEU A 82 -1.78 1.01 -0.16
C LEU A 82 -3.29 0.73 -0.12
N GLU A 83 -3.70 -0.49 0.19
CA GLU A 83 -5.11 -0.86 0.31
C GLU A 83 -5.76 -0.14 1.50
N GLY A 84 -5.07 -0.02 2.63
CA GLY A 84 -5.57 0.73 3.78
C GLY A 84 -5.78 2.22 3.50
N LEU A 85 -4.87 2.84 2.75
CA LEU A 85 -5.03 4.21 2.26
C LEU A 85 -6.22 4.33 1.30
N HIS A 86 -6.38 3.38 0.38
CA HIS A 86 -7.53 3.33 -0.52
C HIS A 86 -8.86 3.21 0.25
N LEU A 87 -8.96 2.29 1.21
CA LEU A 87 -10.17 2.06 2.00
C LEU A 87 -10.50 3.24 2.94
N ASN A 88 -9.49 4.03 3.33
CA ASN A 88 -9.66 5.32 4.01
C ASN A 88 -9.85 6.49 3.03
N ARG A 89 -10.11 6.23 1.75
CA ARG A 89 -10.41 7.21 0.68
C ARG A 89 -9.28 8.21 0.43
N ARG A 90 -8.03 7.81 0.65
CA ARG A 90 -6.83 8.62 0.38
C ARG A 90 -6.20 8.33 -0.98
N LEU A 91 -6.45 7.14 -1.54
CA LEU A 91 -5.98 6.72 -2.87
C LEU A 91 -7.13 6.10 -3.67
N ASN A 92 -7.06 6.27 -4.99
CA ASN A 92 -7.87 5.54 -5.96
C ASN A 92 -7.22 4.20 -6.29
N LYS A 93 -8.04 3.20 -6.60
CA LYS A 93 -7.60 1.83 -6.96
C LYS A 93 -8.18 1.45 -8.30
N GLU A 94 -7.32 1.08 -9.24
CA GLU A 94 -7.69 0.60 -10.58
C GLU A 94 -7.15 -0.81 -10.80
N ARG A 95 -7.99 -1.75 -11.25
CA ARG A 95 -7.56 -3.09 -11.66
C ARG A 95 -7.27 -3.10 -13.15
N ARG A 96 -6.07 -3.53 -13.57
CA ARG A 96 -5.69 -3.67 -14.98
C ARG A 96 -4.83 -4.90 -15.20
N GLY A 97 -5.24 -5.79 -16.11
CA GLY A 97 -4.38 -6.86 -16.64
C GLY A 97 -3.68 -7.74 -15.60
N GLY A 98 -4.35 -8.10 -14.49
CA GLY A 98 -3.78 -8.90 -13.40
C GLY A 98 -2.98 -8.13 -12.35
N GLY A 99 -2.84 -6.81 -12.52
CA GLY A 99 -2.30 -5.89 -11.53
C GLY A 99 -3.33 -4.93 -10.96
N VAL A 100 -2.93 -4.25 -9.89
CA VAL A 100 -3.66 -3.17 -9.23
C VAL A 100 -2.77 -1.93 -9.23
N ARG A 101 -3.32 -0.82 -9.71
CA ARG A 101 -2.68 0.50 -9.65
C ARG A 101 -3.33 1.33 -8.56
N TYR A 102 -2.52 1.95 -7.71
CA TYR A 102 -2.92 2.99 -6.76
C TYR A 102 -2.32 4.34 -7.17
N ALA A 103 -3.16 5.36 -7.17
CA ALA A 103 -2.81 6.75 -7.48
C ALA A 103 -3.75 7.70 -6.73
N ARG A 104 -3.44 8.99 -6.68
CA ARG A 104 -4.43 9.99 -6.25
C ARG A 104 -5.39 10.32 -7.39
#